data_AF-A0A9P8F762-F1
#
_entry.id   AF-A0A9P8F762-F1
#
_cell.length_a   1.000
_cell.length_b   1.000
_cell.length_c   1.000
_cell.angle_alpha   90.00
_cell.angle_beta   90.00
_cell.angle_gamma   90.00
#
_symmetry.space_group_name_H-M   'P 1'
#
loop_
_entity.id
_entity.type
_entity.pdbx_description
1 polymer ?
#
loop_
_entity_poly.entity_id
_entity_poly.type
_entity_poly.pdbx_seq_one_letter_code
_entity_poly.pdbx_strand_id
1 'polypeptide(L)'
;MYARPQLLDSLVEWEKIASEAGVSRAELAYRWVKYNSALKPEHGDGIIVGASSLKQLEQTLEGLSHGPLPAEVVTKIDAMWETIKNFAPLDNYDGIRKGNMA
;
A
#
# COMPACT_ATOMS: atom_id res chain seq x y z
N MET A 1 -10.10 10.59 -9.25
CA MET A 1 -9.86 10.33 -7.81
C MET A 1 -8.50 9.66 -7.59
N TYR A 2 -8.25 8.47 -8.15
CA TYR A 2 -7.02 7.70 -7.91
C TYR A 2 -5.83 8.04 -8.84
N ALA A 3 -6.08 8.59 -10.04
CA ALA A 3 -5.05 8.92 -11.02
C ALA A 3 -4.49 10.34 -10.89
N ARG A 4 -4.28 10.85 -9.66
CA ARG A 4 -3.61 12.15 -9.48
C ARG A 4 -2.13 12.01 -9.87
N PRO A 5 -1.53 12.97 -10.60
CA PRO A 5 -0.13 12.87 -11.03
C PRO A 5 0.83 12.55 -9.88
N GLN A 6 0.68 13.22 -8.73
CA GLN A 6 1.52 13.00 -7.55
C GLN A 6 1.46 11.55 -7.02
N LEU A 7 0.29 10.92 -7.08
CA LEU A 7 0.13 9.51 -6.67
C LEU A 7 0.77 8.58 -7.71
N LEU A 8 0.63 8.88 -8.99
CA LEU A 8 1.24 8.08 -10.07
C LEU A 8 2.77 8.19 -10.05
N ASP A 9 3.29 9.40 -9.88
CA ASP A 9 4.73 9.67 -9.81
C ASP A 9 5.38 8.96 -8.61
N SER A 10 4.65 8.85 -7.49
CA SER A 10 5.13 8.11 -6.31
C SER A 10 5.32 6.61 -6.54
N LEU A 11 4.70 6.04 -7.58
CA LEU A 11 4.90 4.63 -7.93
C LEU A 11 6.34 4.33 -8.39
N VAL A 12 7.08 5.36 -8.85
CA VAL A 12 8.50 5.23 -9.20
C VAL A 12 9.33 4.95 -7.94
N GLU A 13 9.10 5.72 -6.86
CA GLU A 13 9.79 5.49 -5.59
C GLU A 13 9.31 4.18 -4.95
N TRP A 14 8.02 3.85 -5.04
CA TRP A 14 7.49 2.58 -4.56
C TRP A 14 8.16 1.36 -5.23
N GLU A 15 8.35 1.41 -6.55
CA GLU A 15 9.06 0.35 -7.29
C GLU A 15 10.52 0.23 -6.83
N LYS A 16 11.19 1.37 -6.62
CA LYS A 16 12.57 1.38 -6.12
C LYS A 16 12.66 0.73 -4.73
N ILE A 17 11.76 1.09 -3.80
CA ILE A 17 11.71 0.49 -2.46
C ILE A 17 11.47 -1.02 -2.54
N ALA A 18 10.55 -1.46 -3.40
CA ALA A 18 10.25 -2.88 -3.59
C ALA A 18 11.46 -3.66 -4.13
N SER A 19 12.14 -3.09 -5.13
CA SER A 19 13.36 -3.65 -5.73
C SER A 19 14.50 -3.77 -4.71
N GLU A 20 14.76 -2.72 -3.93
CA GLU A 20 15.77 -2.74 -2.85
C GLU A 20 15.43 -3.75 -1.76
N ALA A 21 14.14 -3.96 -1.48
CA ALA A 21 13.67 -4.97 -0.53
C ALA A 21 13.65 -6.40 -1.11
N GLY A 22 13.91 -6.57 -2.41
CA GLY A 22 13.92 -7.87 -3.09
C GLY A 22 12.54 -8.52 -3.20
N VAL A 23 11.46 -7.73 -3.19
CA VAL A 23 10.07 -8.23 -3.22
C VAL A 23 9.26 -7.57 -4.32
N SER A 24 8.11 -8.16 -4.67
CA SER A 24 7.18 -7.50 -5.58
C SER A 24 6.50 -6.30 -4.94
N ARG A 25 6.05 -5.32 -5.74
CA ARG A 25 5.23 -4.18 -5.29
C ARG A 25 4.00 -4.60 -4.49
N ALA A 26 3.36 -5.69 -4.91
CA ALA A 26 2.17 -6.22 -4.26
C ALA A 26 2.51 -6.81 -2.88
N GLU A 27 3.55 -7.64 -2.82
CA GLU A 27 4.03 -8.20 -1.55
C GLU A 27 4.46 -7.10 -0.58
N LEU A 28 5.17 -6.07 -1.04
CA LEU A 28 5.56 -4.92 -0.24
C LEU A 28 4.34 -4.26 0.41
N ALA A 29 3.28 -4.01 -0.37
CA ALA A 29 2.05 -3.40 0.12
C ALA A 29 1.36 -4.28 1.18
N TYR A 30 1.18 -5.56 0.86
CA TYR A 30 0.50 -6.50 1.75
C TYR A 30 1.25 -6.71 3.07
N ARG A 31 2.59 -6.84 3.02
CA ARG A 31 3.41 -6.96 4.23
C ARG A 31 3.40 -5.66 5.04
N TRP A 32 3.42 -4.50 4.40
CA TRP A 32 3.28 -3.23 5.13
C TRP A 32 1.92 -3.16 5.86
N VAL A 33 0.82 -3.49 5.17
CA VAL A 33 -0.52 -3.50 5.77
C VAL A 33 -0.60 -4.48 6.95
N LYS A 34 -0.10 -5.70 6.81
CA LYS A 34 -0.18 -6.72 7.87
C LYS A 34 0.63 -6.39 9.11
N TYR A 35 1.84 -5.83 8.95
CA TYR A 35 2.81 -5.73 10.05
C TYR A 35 3.08 -4.30 10.54
N ASN A 36 2.71 -3.27 9.78
CA ASN A 36 3.07 -1.87 10.08
C ASN A 36 1.87 -0.90 10.02
N SER A 37 0.67 -1.38 9.72
CA SER A 37 -0.54 -0.55 9.76
C SER A 37 -1.13 -0.45 11.16
N ALA A 38 -2.26 0.25 11.28
CA ALA A 38 -3.03 0.35 12.52
C ALA A 38 -3.85 -0.92 12.87
N LEU A 39 -3.84 -1.95 12.02
CA LEU A 39 -4.62 -3.17 12.25
C LEU A 39 -4.14 -3.93 13.49
N LYS A 40 -5.08 -4.38 14.31
CA LYS A 40 -4.85 -5.11 15.56
C LYS A 40 -5.60 -6.45 15.57
N PRO A 41 -4.89 -7.58 15.42
CA PRO A 41 -5.52 -8.91 15.42
C PRO A 41 -6.36 -9.19 16.67
N GLU A 42 -5.97 -8.64 17.82
CA GLU A 42 -6.70 -8.75 19.09
C GLU A 42 -8.09 -8.09 19.08
N HIS A 43 -8.36 -7.20 18.11
CA HIS A 43 -9.67 -6.59 17.89
C HIS A 43 -10.47 -7.31 16.80
N GLY A 44 -9.94 -8.39 16.22
CA GLY A 44 -10.55 -9.08 15.10
C GLY A 44 -10.31 -8.39 13.74
N ASP A 45 -9.37 -7.45 13.67
CA ASP A 45 -9.01 -6.78 12.42
C ASP A 45 -8.40 -7.78 11.43
N GLY A 46 -8.74 -7.61 10.14
CA GLY A 46 -8.30 -8.52 9.08
C GLY A 46 -8.12 -7.81 7.75
N ILE A 47 -7.43 -8.49 6.84
CA ILE A 47 -7.18 -8.02 5.47
C ILE A 47 -8.12 -8.77 4.53
N ILE A 48 -8.93 -8.03 3.78
CA ILE A 48 -9.71 -8.58 2.66
C ILE A 48 -8.82 -8.57 1.42
N VAL A 49 -8.52 -9.75 0.88
CA VAL A 49 -7.71 -9.90 -0.34
C VAL A 49 -8.62 -9.99 -1.56
N GLY A 50 -8.49 -9.03 -2.47
CA GLY A 50 -9.10 -9.09 -3.80
C GLY A 50 -8.15 -9.75 -4.80
N ALA A 51 -8.62 -10.77 -5.53
CA ALA A 51 -7.86 -11.43 -6.58
C ALA A 51 -8.76 -11.76 -7.77
N SER A 52 -8.23 -11.65 -8.99
CA SER A 52 -8.93 -12.03 -10.23
C SER A 52 -8.61 -13.46 -10.69
N SER A 53 -7.68 -14.13 -10.01
CA SER A 53 -7.29 -15.52 -10.29
C SER A 53 -6.77 -16.21 -9.04
N LEU A 54 -6.84 -17.55 -9.02
CA LEU A 54 -6.29 -18.35 -7.93
C LEU A 54 -4.79 -18.13 -7.75
N LYS A 55 -4.03 -18.10 -8.85
CA LYS A 55 -2.59 -17.86 -8.83
C LYS A 55 -2.22 -16.54 -8.14
N GLN A 56 -2.98 -15.47 -8.41
CA GLN A 56 -2.74 -14.18 -7.76
C GLN A 56 -3.01 -14.24 -6.25
N LEU A 57 -4.06 -14.97 -5.85
CA LEU A 57 -4.37 -15.19 -4.44
C LEU A 57 -3.25 -15.97 -3.75
N GLU A 58 -2.78 -17.07 -4.36
CA GLU A 58 -1.67 -17.88 -3.84
C GLU A 58 -0.41 -17.04 -3.63
N GLN A 59 -0.01 -16.25 -4.64
CA GLN A 59 1.15 -15.35 -4.55
C GLN A 59 0.99 -14.30 -3.43
N THR A 60 -0.22 -13.79 -3.23
CA THR A 60 -0.51 -12.83 -2.16
C THR A 60 -0.36 -13.47 -0.78
N LEU A 61 -0.89 -14.68 -0.60
CA LEU A 61 -0.82 -15.42 0.65
C LEU A 61 0.61 -15.85 0.97
N GLU A 62 1.36 -16.29 -0.03
CA GLU A 62 2.80 -16.59 0.08
C GLU A 62 3.57 -15.35 0.56
N GLY A 63 3.40 -14.20 -0.10
CA GLY A 63 4.05 -12.94 0.30
C GLY A 63 3.71 -12.51 1.73
N LEU A 64 2.47 -12.68 2.18
CA LEU A 64 2.05 -12.39 3.56
C LEU A 64 2.70 -13.31 4.61
N SER A 65 3.18 -14.48 4.20
CA SER A 65 3.84 -15.46 5.06
C SER A 65 5.32 -15.15 5.31
N HIS A 66 5.96 -14.32 4.48
CA HIS A 66 7.37 -13.93 4.58
C HIS A 66 7.72 -13.03 5.78
N GLY A 67 6.78 -12.74 6.67
CA GLY A 67 7.02 -11.97 7.88
C GLY A 67 7.13 -10.45 7.66
N PRO A 68 7.54 -9.70 8.70
CA PRO A 68 7.64 -8.24 8.66
C PRO A 68 8.70 -7.78 7.66
N LEU A 69 8.55 -6.55 7.16
CA LEU A 69 9.55 -5.90 6.33
C LEU A 69 10.76 -5.46 7.18
N PRO A 70 11.96 -5.35 6.60
CA PRO A 70 13.10 -4.72 7.28
C PRO A 70 12.76 -3.28 7.70
N ALA A 71 13.24 -2.84 8.86
CA ALA A 71 12.93 -1.50 9.41
C ALA A 71 13.32 -0.35 8.47
N GLU A 72 14.42 -0.49 7.73
CA GLU A 72 14.84 0.47 6.71
C GLU A 72 13.81 0.63 5.59
N VAL A 73 13.23 -0.48 5.13
CA VAL A 73 12.20 -0.48 4.09
C VAL A 73 10.94 0.23 4.58
N VAL A 74 10.54 -0.02 5.83
CA VAL A 74 9.39 0.66 6.44
C VAL A 74 9.65 2.17 6.54
N THR A 75 10.85 2.57 6.96
CA THR A 75 11.22 3.99 7.05
C THR A 75 11.14 4.70 5.70
N LYS A 76 11.54 4.04 4.60
CA LYS A 76 11.42 4.59 3.24
C LYS A 76 9.95 4.72 2.81
N ILE A 77 9.11 3.74 3.15
CA ILE A 77 7.66 3.80 2.87
C ILE A 77 7.03 4.99 3.62
N ASP A 78 7.35 5.16 4.90
CA ASP A 78 6.81 6.25 5.72
C ASP A 78 7.28 7.62 5.20
N ALA A 79 8.54 7.75 4.81
CA ALA A 79 9.06 8.96 4.19
C ALA A 79 8.35 9.28 2.86
N MET A 80 8.09 8.26 2.03
CA MET A 80 7.31 8.42 0.80
C MET A 80 5.87 8.86 1.10
N TRP A 81 5.20 8.23 2.08
CA TRP A 81 3.83 8.57 2.48
C TRP A 81 3.68 10.04 2.89
N GLU A 82 4.65 10.58 3.63
CA GLU A 82 4.63 12.00 4.04
C GLU A 82 4.59 12.96 2.85
N THR A 83 5.16 12.59 1.70
CA THR A 83 5.13 13.42 0.48
C THR A 83 3.78 13.38 -0.24
N ILE A 84 3.01 12.29 -0.10
CA ILE A 84 1.79 12.06 -0.88
C ILE A 84 0.48 12.08 -0.08
N LYS A 85 0.53 12.05 1.26
CA LYS A 85 -0.66 11.91 2.12
C LYS A 85 -1.73 12.97 1.89
N ASN A 86 -1.33 14.19 1.51
CA ASN A 86 -2.26 15.30 1.22
C ASN A 86 -3.05 15.10 -0.08
N PHE A 87 -2.60 14.22 -0.97
CA PHE A 87 -3.26 13.88 -2.22
C PHE A 87 -4.09 12.60 -2.13
N ALA A 88 -3.92 11.82 -1.05
CA ALA A 88 -4.68 10.61 -0.81
C ALA A 88 -6.17 10.95 -0.63
N PRO A 89 -7.08 10.27 -1.35
CA PRO A 89 -8.49 10.46 -1.11
C PRO A 89 -8.90 9.93 0.27
N LEU A 90 -9.75 10.67 0.98
CA LEU A 90 -10.36 10.19 2.22
C LEU A 90 -11.46 9.16 1.93
N ASP A 91 -12.39 9.52 1.04
CA ASP A 91 -13.47 8.65 0.58
C ASP A 91 -13.96 9.07 -0.81
N ASN A 92 -14.86 8.29 -1.39
CA ASN A 92 -15.42 8.55 -2.72
C ASN A 92 -16.19 9.88 -2.79
N TYR A 93 -16.86 10.28 -1.71
CA TYR A 93 -17.62 11.53 -1.64
C TYR A 93 -16.68 12.74 -1.67
N ASP A 94 -15.63 12.73 -0.86
CA ASP A 94 -14.65 13.79 -0.75
C ASP A 94 -13.81 13.91 -2.04
N GLY A 95 -13.52 12.77 -2.67
CA GLY A 95 -12.88 12.68 -3.98
C GLY A 95 -13.70 13.33 -5.10
N ILE A 96 -15.01 13.09 -5.14
CA ILE A 96 -15.93 13.70 -6.12
C ILE A 96 -16.11 15.20 -5.83
N ARG A 97 -16.36 15.56 -4.57
CA ARG A 97 -16.59 16.95 -4.14
C ARG A 97 -15.41 17.85 -4.48
N LYS A 98 -14.17 17.43 -4.20
CA LYS A 98 -12.96 18.21 -4.52
C LYS A 98 -12.70 18.28 -6.03
N GLY A 99 -13.12 17.28 -6.80
CA GLY A 99 -13.03 17.29 -8.27
C GLY A 99 -13.97 18.29 -8.93
N ASN A 100 -15.10 18.61 -8.30
CA ASN A 100 -16.09 19.57 -8.80
C ASN A 100 -15.80 21.03 -8.42
N MET A 101 -14.76 21.29 -7.62
CA MET A 101 -14.34 22.64 -7.20
C MET A 101 -13.02 23.09 -7.87
N ALA A 102 -12.51 22.33 -8.85
CA ALA A 102 -11.29 22.61 -9.60
C ALA A 102 -11.61 23.04 -11.03
#